data_AF-A0A2Z6NBH4-F1
#
_entry.id   AF-A0A2Z6NBH4-F1
#
_cell.length_a   1.000
_cell.length_b   1.000
_cell.length_c   1.000
_cell.angle_alpha   90.00
_cell.angle_beta   90.00
_cell.angle_gamma   90.00
#
_symmetry.space_group_name_H-M   'P 1'
#
loop_
_entity.id
_entity.type
_entity.pdbx_description
1 polymer ?
#
loop_
_entity_poly.entity_id
_entity_poly.type
_entity_poly.pdbx_seq_one_letter_code
_entity_poly.pdbx_strand_id
1 'polypeptide(L)'
;MSCKQKLDIARLLLRLHVDVIEAGFPSASNDDFIAVKMIAQDVGNDVDNDGYVPVIGGMCRCNEKDIAITWEAVKHAKRPRICTFLATSPIHMEYKLRKTKDQVIQIARDTVKFARSLGCCDIQFGAEDAVRSDKEFLYQIFGEVIKAGATTVVIPDTVGIAMPFEFGNLIADIKRNTPGIEN
;
A
#
# COMPACT_ATOMS: atom_id res chain seq x y z
N MET A 1 12.10 16.12 -4.93
CA MET A 1 11.96 16.17 -6.40
C MET A 1 10.80 17.09 -6.73
N SER A 2 10.93 17.94 -7.74
CA SER A 2 9.79 18.75 -8.21
C SER A 2 8.75 17.89 -8.91
N CYS A 3 7.51 18.40 -9.07
CA CYS A 3 6.44 17.71 -9.80
C CYS A 3 6.87 17.29 -11.22
N LYS A 4 7.63 18.16 -11.91
CA LYS A 4 8.16 17.87 -13.24
C LYS A 4 9.15 16.70 -13.22
N GLN A 5 10.10 16.69 -12.28
CA GLN A 5 11.05 15.59 -12.14
C GLN A 5 10.36 14.26 -11.85
N LYS A 6 9.34 14.26 -10.98
CA LYS A 6 8.55 13.05 -10.70
C LYS A 6 7.82 12.54 -11.95
N LEU A 7 7.24 13.43 -12.75
CA LEU A 7 6.56 13.07 -13.99
C LEU A 7 7.53 12.51 -15.04
N ASP A 8 8.70 13.13 -15.19
CA ASP A 8 9.74 12.65 -16.11
C ASP A 8 10.20 11.24 -15.73
N ILE A 9 10.40 10.96 -14.43
CA ILE A 9 10.72 9.60 -13.94
C ILE A 9 9.55 8.63 -14.18
N ALA A 10 8.30 9.04 -13.92
CA ALA A 10 7.14 8.18 -14.13
C ALA A 10 7.00 7.74 -15.60
N ARG A 11 7.31 8.63 -16.56
CA ARG A 11 7.35 8.28 -17.99
C ARG A 11 8.48 7.30 -18.34
N LEU A 12 9.64 7.42 -17.68
CA LEU A 12 10.72 6.45 -17.83
C LEU A 12 10.32 5.07 -17.29
N LEU A 13 9.62 5.04 -16.14
CA LEU A 13 9.10 3.80 -15.55
C LEU A 13 8.02 3.15 -16.43
N LEU A 14 7.14 3.93 -17.06
CA LEU A 14 6.19 3.44 -18.06
C LEU A 14 6.93 2.76 -19.22
N ARG A 15 7.96 3.40 -19.77
CA ARG A 15 8.77 2.83 -20.86
C ARG A 15 9.55 1.58 -20.46
N LEU A 16 9.82 1.40 -19.17
CA LEU A 16 10.43 0.18 -18.61
C LEU A 16 9.39 -0.93 -18.39
N HIS A 17 8.10 -0.67 -18.62
CA HIS A 17 6.99 -1.60 -18.38
C HIS A 17 6.92 -2.10 -16.93
N VAL A 18 7.12 -1.22 -15.94
CA VAL A 18 6.90 -1.60 -14.53
C VAL A 18 5.40 -1.73 -14.23
N ASP A 19 4.98 -2.79 -13.54
CA ASP A 19 3.56 -3.08 -13.27
C ASP A 19 2.86 -2.01 -12.42
N VAL A 20 3.59 -1.44 -11.47
CA VAL A 20 3.07 -0.49 -10.49
C VAL A 20 4.03 0.67 -10.32
N ILE A 21 3.51 1.89 -10.37
CA ILE A 21 4.21 3.13 -10.03
C ILE A 21 3.55 3.69 -8.78
N GLU A 22 4.22 3.55 -7.63
CA GLU A 22 3.82 4.28 -6.42
C GLU A 22 4.34 5.72 -6.52
N ALA A 23 3.44 6.65 -6.85
CA ALA A 23 3.79 7.99 -7.30
C ALA A 23 4.14 8.97 -6.17
N GLY A 24 3.87 8.60 -4.91
CA GLY A 24 4.19 9.39 -3.72
C GLY A 24 3.17 9.25 -2.61
N PHE A 25 3.18 10.22 -1.68
CA PHE A 25 2.31 10.26 -0.50
C PHE A 25 1.42 11.52 -0.53
N PRO A 26 0.20 11.46 -1.10
CA PRO A 26 -0.63 12.64 -1.36
C PRO A 26 -0.97 13.50 -0.14
N SER A 27 -1.16 12.92 1.05
CA SER A 27 -1.49 13.70 2.25
C SER A 27 -0.28 14.37 2.91
N ALA A 28 0.94 14.08 2.46
CA ALA A 28 2.16 14.65 3.05
C ALA A 28 2.29 16.16 2.75
N SER A 29 1.92 16.59 1.55
CA SER A 29 1.95 17.99 1.13
C SER A 29 1.03 18.24 -0.06
N ASN A 30 0.65 19.49 -0.29
CA ASN A 30 -0.12 19.85 -1.50
C ASN A 30 0.67 19.58 -2.79
N ASP A 31 1.99 19.71 -2.74
CA ASP A 31 2.86 19.41 -3.88
C ASP A 31 2.89 17.90 -4.19
N ASP A 32 2.88 17.04 -3.16
CA ASP A 32 2.75 15.59 -3.35
C ASP A 32 1.39 15.21 -3.90
N PHE A 33 0.31 15.82 -3.40
CA PHE A 33 -1.03 15.62 -3.95
C PHE A 33 -1.09 15.98 -5.44
N ILE A 34 -0.60 17.18 -5.81
CA ILE A 34 -0.58 17.63 -7.21
C ILE A 34 0.27 16.70 -8.06
N ALA A 35 1.46 16.31 -7.60
CA ALA A 35 2.35 15.43 -8.35
C ALA A 35 1.71 14.06 -8.63
N VAL A 36 1.11 13.42 -7.61
CA VAL A 36 0.44 12.12 -7.78
C VAL A 36 -0.76 12.25 -8.72
N LYS A 37 -1.57 13.31 -8.57
CA LYS A 37 -2.70 13.57 -9.46
C LYS A 37 -2.28 13.78 -10.90
N MET A 38 -1.21 14.54 -11.13
CA MET A 38 -0.66 14.75 -12.48
C MET A 38 -0.18 13.43 -13.10
N ILE A 39 0.53 12.59 -12.34
CA ILE A 39 0.99 11.28 -12.83
C ILE A 39 -0.20 10.35 -13.12
N ALA A 40 -1.22 10.35 -12.27
CA ALA A 40 -2.44 9.58 -12.48
C ALA A 40 -3.20 10.01 -13.75
N GLN A 41 -3.25 11.32 -14.03
CA GLN A 41 -3.92 11.87 -15.21
C GLN A 41 -3.13 11.66 -16.51
N ASP A 42 -1.80 11.78 -16.46
CA ASP A 42 -0.92 11.64 -17.63
C ASP A 42 -0.52 10.18 -17.83
N VAL A 43 0.48 9.70 -17.08
CA VAL A 43 1.04 8.34 -17.19
C VAL A 43 0.00 7.25 -16.92
N GLY A 44 -0.91 7.48 -15.97
CA GLY A 44 -1.97 6.52 -15.64
C GLY A 44 -3.04 6.33 -16.72
N ASN A 45 -2.99 7.12 -17.80
CA ASN A 45 -3.89 7.02 -18.96
C ASN A 45 -3.15 6.82 -20.28
N ASP A 46 -1.82 6.84 -20.28
CA ASP A 46 -0.97 6.60 -21.45
C ASP A 46 -0.88 5.09 -21.72
N VAL A 47 -1.87 4.59 -22.46
CA VAL A 47 -1.95 3.17 -22.85
C VAL A 47 -1.07 2.97 -24.08
N ASP A 48 -0.14 2.02 -24.01
CA ASP A 48 0.73 1.71 -25.14
C ASP A 48 0.00 0.92 -26.25
N ASN A 49 0.75 0.59 -27.31
CA ASN A 49 0.21 -0.12 -28.47
C ASN A 49 -0.28 -1.55 -28.16
N ASP A 50 0.23 -2.16 -27.09
CA ASP A 50 -0.14 -3.51 -26.65
C ASP A 50 -1.30 -3.48 -25.63
N GLY A 51 -1.84 -2.29 -25.34
CA GLY A 51 -2.92 -2.08 -24.38
C GLY A 51 -2.44 -2.01 -22.93
N TYR A 52 -1.13 -1.94 -22.70
CA TYR A 52 -0.54 -1.89 -21.37
C TYR A 52 -0.61 -0.49 -20.77
N VAL A 53 -0.91 -0.44 -19.47
CA VAL A 53 -0.86 0.77 -18.64
C VAL A 53 -0.53 0.36 -17.20
N PRO A 54 0.39 1.06 -16.51
CA PRO A 54 0.80 0.72 -15.16
C PRO A 54 -0.32 1.05 -14.16
N VAL A 55 -0.29 0.35 -13.03
CA VAL A 55 -1.06 0.76 -11.85
C VAL A 55 -0.44 2.03 -11.26
N ILE A 56 -1.25 3.04 -10.97
CA ILE A 56 -0.79 4.25 -10.27
C ILE A 56 -1.22 4.17 -8.80
N GLY A 57 -0.23 4.01 -7.92
CA GLY A 57 -0.40 3.89 -6.48
C GLY A 57 -0.14 5.21 -5.74
N GLY A 58 -0.89 5.45 -4.67
CA GLY A 58 -0.64 6.52 -3.72
C GLY A 58 -0.51 5.97 -2.30
N MET A 59 0.58 6.31 -1.61
CA MET A 59 0.81 5.90 -0.22
C MET A 59 0.00 6.74 0.75
N CYS A 60 -0.53 6.14 1.82
CA CYS A 60 -1.29 6.83 2.84
C CYS A 60 -1.25 6.16 4.21
N ARG A 61 -1.47 6.94 5.27
CA ARG A 61 -1.66 6.38 6.63
C ARG A 61 -3.02 5.70 6.73
N CYS A 62 -3.14 4.82 7.72
CA CYS A 62 -4.38 4.11 8.07
C CYS A 62 -5.40 5.02 8.80
N ASN A 63 -5.93 6.03 8.10
CA ASN A 63 -7.03 6.88 8.58
C ASN A 63 -7.88 7.41 7.42
N GLU A 64 -9.17 7.70 7.67
CA GLU A 64 -10.13 8.08 6.62
C GLU A 64 -9.72 9.33 5.83
N LYS A 65 -9.17 10.35 6.51
CA LYS A 65 -8.77 11.60 5.86
C LYS A 65 -7.67 11.37 4.82
N ASP A 66 -6.61 10.65 5.20
CA ASP A 66 -5.50 10.33 4.31
C ASP A 66 -5.94 9.43 3.14
N ILE A 67 -6.84 8.47 3.40
CA ILE A 67 -7.42 7.60 2.37
C ILE A 67 -8.22 8.43 1.36
N ALA A 68 -9.08 9.34 1.83
CA ALA A 68 -9.88 10.18 0.95
C ALA A 68 -9.02 11.09 0.07
N ILE A 69 -8.00 11.75 0.65
CA ILE A 69 -7.04 12.58 -0.11
C ILE A 69 -6.31 11.74 -1.16
N THR A 70 -5.89 10.54 -0.79
CA THR A 70 -5.15 9.64 -1.67
C THR A 70 -6.01 9.16 -2.82
N TRP A 71 -7.26 8.79 -2.55
CA TRP A 71 -8.23 8.44 -3.58
C TRP A 71 -8.45 9.58 -4.56
N GLU A 72 -8.65 10.80 -4.06
CA GLU A 72 -8.80 11.98 -4.92
C GLU A 72 -7.59 12.25 -5.83
N ALA A 73 -6.39 11.84 -5.41
CA ALA A 73 -5.18 11.95 -6.22
C ALA A 73 -5.12 10.85 -7.30
N VAL A 74 -5.39 9.58 -6.96
CA VAL A 74 -5.15 8.45 -7.87
C VAL A 74 -6.34 8.09 -8.76
N LYS A 75 -7.59 8.42 -8.39
CA LYS A 75 -8.82 7.95 -9.06
C LYS A 75 -8.95 8.29 -10.55
N HIS A 76 -8.09 9.18 -11.06
CA HIS A 76 -8.06 9.58 -12.46
C HIS A 76 -7.23 8.66 -13.36
N ALA A 77 -6.45 7.73 -12.79
CA ALA A 77 -5.74 6.71 -13.56
C ALA A 77 -6.69 5.60 -14.00
N LYS A 78 -6.39 4.91 -15.13
CA LYS A 78 -7.14 3.71 -15.55
C LYS A 78 -7.06 2.58 -14.51
N ARG A 79 -5.94 2.47 -13.81
CA ARG A 79 -5.68 1.44 -12.80
C ARG A 79 -5.20 2.10 -11.50
N PRO A 80 -6.11 2.66 -10.69
CA PRO A 80 -5.74 3.35 -9.45
C PRO A 80 -5.55 2.36 -8.30
N ARG A 81 -4.54 2.58 -7.46
CA ARG A 81 -4.28 1.80 -6.24
C ARG A 81 -4.10 2.70 -5.02
N ILE A 82 -4.68 2.28 -3.89
CA ILE A 82 -4.40 2.88 -2.58
C ILE A 82 -3.41 1.98 -1.85
N CYS A 83 -2.28 2.55 -1.42
CA CYS A 83 -1.25 1.86 -0.64
C CYS A 83 -1.31 2.35 0.81
N THR A 84 -2.07 1.66 1.66
CA THR A 84 -2.13 1.99 3.10
C THR A 84 -1.21 1.11 3.92
N PHE A 85 -0.80 1.56 5.10
CA PHE A 85 0.07 0.79 5.98
C PHE A 85 -0.17 1.12 7.45
N LEU A 86 0.18 0.18 8.33
CA LEU A 86 0.12 0.35 9.77
C LEU A 86 1.22 -0.49 10.45
N ALA A 87 1.79 0.02 11.54
CA ALA A 87 2.84 -0.69 12.27
C ALA A 87 2.27 -1.88 13.05
N THR A 88 2.93 -3.04 12.93
CA THR A 88 2.46 -4.31 13.50
C THR A 88 3.38 -4.89 14.57
N SER A 89 4.56 -4.30 14.81
CA SER A 89 5.48 -4.80 15.82
C SER A 89 5.04 -4.40 17.23
N PRO A 90 5.27 -5.25 18.26
CA PRO A 90 4.82 -4.96 19.63
C PRO A 90 5.29 -3.60 20.14
N ILE A 91 6.56 -3.24 19.91
CA ILE A 91 7.14 -1.97 20.33
C ILE A 91 6.45 -0.79 19.65
N HIS A 92 6.22 -0.86 18.33
CA HIS A 92 5.52 0.22 17.63
C HIS A 92 4.05 0.32 18.06
N MET A 93 3.36 -0.80 18.25
CA MET A 93 1.96 -0.76 18.71
C MET A 93 1.83 -0.16 20.11
N GLU A 94 2.68 -0.55 21.06
CA GLU A 94 2.62 -0.09 22.44
C GLU A 94 3.10 1.36 22.60
N TYR A 95 4.29 1.68 22.09
CA TYR A 95 4.94 2.95 22.40
C TYR A 95 4.71 4.06 21.36
N LYS A 96 4.57 3.70 20.08
CA LYS A 96 4.36 4.66 18.98
C LYS A 96 2.87 4.90 18.72
N LEU A 97 2.08 3.84 18.53
CA LEU A 97 0.65 3.94 18.25
C LEU A 97 -0.18 4.08 19.53
N ARG A 98 0.29 3.52 20.66
CA ARG A 98 -0.46 3.39 21.92
C ARG A 98 -1.79 2.67 21.71
N LYS A 99 -1.73 1.55 20.99
CA LYS A 99 -2.89 0.73 20.61
C LYS A 99 -2.69 -0.73 20.97
N THR A 100 -3.79 -1.41 21.30
CA THR A 100 -3.80 -2.86 21.46
C THR A 100 -3.80 -3.56 20.09
N LYS A 101 -3.44 -4.85 20.06
CA LYS A 101 -3.53 -5.70 18.85
C LYS A 101 -4.91 -5.61 18.18
N ASP A 102 -5.99 -5.71 18.97
CA ASP A 102 -7.36 -5.63 18.47
C ASP A 102 -7.69 -4.27 17.85
N GLN A 103 -7.23 -3.18 18.45
CA GLN A 103 -7.42 -1.84 17.90
C GLN A 103 -6.66 -1.66 16.58
N VAL A 104 -5.46 -2.22 16.46
CA VAL A 104 -4.67 -2.17 15.22
C VAL A 104 -5.36 -2.94 14.10
N ILE A 105 -5.87 -4.14 14.39
CA ILE A 105 -6.68 -4.92 13.44
C ILE A 105 -7.94 -4.15 13.03
N GLN A 106 -8.66 -3.57 13.99
CA GLN A 106 -9.88 -2.82 13.72
C GLN A 106 -9.61 -1.63 12.79
N ILE A 107 -8.55 -0.85 13.07
CA ILE A 107 -8.15 0.30 12.23
C ILE A 107 -7.80 -0.15 10.82
N ALA A 108 -6.98 -1.21 10.68
CA ALA A 108 -6.59 -1.74 9.39
C ALA A 108 -7.80 -2.18 8.57
N ARG A 109 -8.70 -2.96 9.18
CA ARG A 109 -9.92 -3.47 8.57
C ARG A 109 -10.85 -2.34 8.11
N ASP A 110 -11.09 -1.36 8.98
CA ASP A 110 -12.03 -0.26 8.70
C ASP A 110 -11.49 0.66 7.61
N THR A 111 -10.18 0.92 7.63
CA THR A 111 -9.50 1.71 6.58
C THR A 111 -9.62 1.03 5.21
N VAL A 112 -9.38 -0.28 5.14
CA VAL A 112 -9.53 -1.03 3.89
C VAL A 112 -10.98 -1.02 3.41
N LYS A 113 -11.95 -1.23 4.31
CA LYS A 113 -13.38 -1.12 3.95
C LYS A 113 -13.76 0.26 3.45
N PHE A 114 -13.22 1.32 4.06
CA PHE A 114 -13.45 2.69 3.62
C PHE A 114 -12.85 2.94 2.23
N ALA A 115 -11.62 2.50 1.97
CA ALA A 115 -11.04 2.58 0.64
C ALA A 115 -11.89 1.83 -0.41
N ARG A 116 -12.44 0.65 -0.07
CA ARG A 116 -13.39 -0.07 -0.94
C ARG A 116 -14.67 0.72 -1.17
N SER A 117 -15.23 1.37 -0.14
CA SER A 117 -16.49 2.12 -0.27
C SER A 117 -16.36 3.38 -1.15
N LEU A 118 -15.15 3.91 -1.31
CA LEU A 118 -14.84 4.97 -2.26
C LEU A 118 -14.79 4.50 -3.74
N GLY A 119 -14.85 3.19 -3.97
CA GLY A 119 -14.79 2.57 -5.30
C GLY A 119 -13.40 2.07 -5.71
N CYS A 120 -12.41 2.11 -4.81
CA CYS A 120 -11.09 1.56 -5.09
C CYS A 120 -11.14 0.03 -5.03
N CYS A 121 -10.81 -0.65 -6.13
CA CYS A 121 -10.82 -2.12 -6.18
C CYS A 121 -9.44 -2.74 -5.95
N ASP A 122 -8.36 -1.98 -6.12
CA ASP A 122 -6.99 -2.42 -5.90
C ASP A 122 -6.40 -1.71 -4.67
N ILE A 123 -6.29 -2.46 -3.56
CA ILE A 123 -5.87 -1.94 -2.27
C ILE A 123 -4.71 -2.75 -1.74
N GLN A 124 -3.62 -2.05 -1.46
CA GLN A 124 -2.45 -2.60 -0.81
C GLN A 124 -2.47 -2.27 0.68
N PHE A 125 -2.22 -3.27 1.54
CA PHE A 125 -1.97 -3.10 2.96
C PHE A 125 -0.54 -3.51 3.33
N GLY A 126 0.24 -2.58 3.87
CA GLY A 126 1.59 -2.82 4.38
C GLY A 126 1.63 -3.01 5.90
N ALA A 127 2.25 -4.11 6.35
CA ALA A 127 2.57 -4.31 7.76
C ALA A 127 3.92 -3.68 8.09
N GLU A 128 3.94 -2.39 8.46
CA GLU A 128 5.19 -1.72 8.84
C GLU A 128 5.85 -2.49 10.00
N ASP A 129 7.14 -2.75 9.85
CA ASP A 129 7.95 -3.50 10.81
C ASP A 129 7.61 -4.99 10.95
N ALA A 130 7.17 -5.62 9.86
CA ALA A 130 6.74 -7.02 9.83
C ALA A 130 7.81 -8.01 10.33
N VAL A 131 9.09 -7.84 9.98
CA VAL A 131 10.16 -8.77 10.38
C VAL A 131 10.35 -8.85 11.90
N ARG A 132 9.98 -7.80 12.64
CA ARG A 132 10.02 -7.76 14.12
C ARG A 132 8.65 -7.93 14.77
N SER A 133 7.64 -8.30 13.98
CA SER A 133 6.28 -8.53 14.45
C SER A 133 6.08 -9.97 14.89
N ASP A 134 5.11 -10.17 15.77
CA ASP A 134 4.63 -11.51 16.14
C ASP A 134 3.97 -12.18 14.93
N LYS A 135 4.42 -13.38 14.58
CA LYS A 135 3.99 -14.07 13.34
C LYS A 135 2.50 -14.38 13.33
N GLU A 136 1.95 -14.86 14.44
CA GLU A 136 0.52 -15.16 14.55
C GLU A 136 -0.34 -13.90 14.38
N PHE A 137 0.12 -12.78 14.94
CA PHE A 137 -0.53 -11.49 14.73
C PHE A 137 -0.49 -11.05 13.26
N LEU A 138 0.61 -11.30 12.53
CA LEU A 138 0.68 -11.02 11.09
C LEU A 138 -0.36 -11.84 10.31
N TYR A 139 -0.50 -13.14 10.58
CA TYR A 139 -1.49 -13.97 9.89
C TYR A 139 -2.92 -13.46 10.15
N GLN A 140 -3.19 -13.09 11.40
CA GLN A 140 -4.48 -12.56 11.81
C GLN A 140 -4.81 -11.24 11.11
N ILE A 141 -3.91 -10.25 11.17
CA ILE A 141 -4.17 -8.94 10.56
C ILE A 141 -4.27 -9.04 9.04
N PHE A 142 -3.42 -9.86 8.38
CA PHE A 142 -3.51 -10.07 6.94
C PHE A 142 -4.84 -10.73 6.55
N GLY A 143 -5.28 -11.76 7.27
CA GLY A 143 -6.58 -12.39 7.02
C GLY A 143 -7.74 -11.39 7.14
N GLU A 144 -7.72 -10.52 8.16
CA GLU A 144 -8.76 -9.51 8.35
C GLU A 144 -8.76 -8.41 7.28
N VAL A 145 -7.60 -7.94 6.81
CA VAL A 145 -7.56 -6.95 5.72
C VAL A 145 -7.90 -7.55 4.36
N ILE A 146 -7.51 -8.80 4.09
CA ILE A 146 -7.91 -9.52 2.88
C ILE A 146 -9.44 -9.66 2.86
N LYS A 147 -10.04 -10.11 3.96
CA LYS A 147 -11.49 -10.20 4.13
C LYS A 147 -12.19 -8.84 3.98
N ALA A 148 -11.53 -7.75 4.35
CA ALA A 148 -12.03 -6.39 4.16
C ALA A 148 -11.95 -5.89 2.70
N GLY A 149 -11.14 -6.54 1.86
CA GLY A 149 -11.01 -6.24 0.44
C GLY A 149 -9.62 -5.78 -0.01
N ALA A 150 -8.58 -5.95 0.80
CA ALA A 150 -7.20 -5.77 0.36
C ALA A 150 -6.84 -6.84 -0.69
N THR A 151 -6.21 -6.41 -1.78
CA THR A 151 -5.80 -7.25 -2.93
C THR A 151 -4.29 -7.47 -2.97
N THR A 152 -3.54 -6.78 -2.13
CA THR A 152 -2.09 -6.96 -1.98
C THR A 152 -1.70 -6.74 -0.53
N VAL A 153 -0.92 -7.66 0.04
CA VAL A 153 -0.27 -7.47 1.34
C VAL A 153 1.22 -7.28 1.14
N VAL A 154 1.80 -6.32 1.85
CA VAL A 154 3.23 -6.00 1.77
C VAL A 154 3.90 -6.27 3.10
N ILE A 155 4.99 -7.02 3.02
CA ILE A 155 5.83 -7.44 4.14
C ILE A 155 7.18 -6.74 3.96
N PRO A 156 7.42 -5.59 4.60
CA PRO A 156 8.71 -4.90 4.52
C PRO A 156 9.72 -5.47 5.52
N ASP A 157 10.96 -5.67 5.09
CA ASP A 157 12.10 -5.64 6.00
C ASP A 157 12.46 -4.18 6.28
N THR A 158 11.68 -3.55 7.18
CA THR A 158 11.76 -2.10 7.45
C THR A 158 13.14 -1.65 7.92
N VAL A 159 13.88 -2.50 8.62
CA VAL A 159 15.22 -2.18 9.13
C VAL A 159 16.31 -2.59 8.13
N GLY A 160 16.06 -3.62 7.31
CA GLY A 160 16.99 -4.09 6.28
C GLY A 160 18.08 -5.01 6.82
N ILE A 161 17.78 -5.79 7.86
CA ILE A 161 18.75 -6.68 8.53
C ILE A 161 18.36 -8.15 8.49
N ALA A 162 17.24 -8.51 7.86
CA ALA A 162 16.85 -9.90 7.72
C ALA A 162 17.77 -10.63 6.74
N MET A 163 18.21 -11.84 7.09
CA MET A 163 18.91 -12.68 6.14
C MET A 163 17.92 -13.25 5.10
N PRO A 164 18.36 -13.49 3.85
CA PRO A 164 17.47 -14.00 2.80
C PRO A 164 16.69 -15.26 3.18
N PHE A 165 17.29 -16.18 3.94
CA PHE A 165 16.63 -17.41 4.39
C PHE A 165 15.60 -17.15 5.50
N GLU A 166 15.85 -16.19 6.40
CA GLU A 166 14.90 -15.80 7.45
C GLU A 166 13.67 -15.13 6.83
N PHE A 167 13.90 -14.22 5.89
CA PHE A 167 12.83 -13.55 5.17
C PHE A 167 12.04 -14.54 4.29
N GLY A 168 12.72 -15.42 3.57
CA GLY A 168 12.08 -16.49 2.80
C GLY A 168 11.18 -17.39 3.66
N ASN A 169 11.65 -17.78 4.85
CA ASN A 169 10.86 -18.56 5.81
C ASN A 169 9.64 -17.77 6.31
N LEU A 170 9.80 -16.48 6.63
CA LEU A 170 8.68 -15.62 7.02
C LEU A 170 7.61 -15.56 5.93
N ILE A 171 7.99 -15.37 4.66
CA ILE A 171 7.05 -15.34 3.54
C ILE A 171 6.35 -16.70 3.37
N ALA A 172 7.09 -17.80 3.47
CA ALA A 172 6.51 -19.15 3.40
C ALA A 172 5.50 -19.41 4.53
N ASP A 173 5.82 -18.96 5.75
CA ASP A 173 4.94 -19.10 6.90
C ASP A 173 3.67 -18.25 6.75
N ILE A 174 3.79 -16.99 6.29
CA ILE A 174 2.64 -16.12 6.02
C ILE A 174 1.71 -16.75 4.98
N LYS A 175 2.26 -17.24 3.86
CA LYS A 175 1.46 -17.92 2.82
C LYS A 175 0.77 -19.18 3.32
N ARG A 176 1.36 -19.90 4.27
CA ARG A 176 0.79 -21.16 4.79
C ARG A 176 -0.34 -20.93 5.78
N ASN A 177 -0.25 -19.86 6.58
CA ASN A 177 -1.09 -19.68 7.77
C ASN A 177 -2.10 -18.52 7.65
N THR A 178 -2.01 -17.67 6.63
CA THR A 178 -2.90 -16.53 6.45
C THR A 178 -4.16 -16.93 5.66
N PRO A 179 -5.37 -16.83 6.23
CA PRO A 179 -6.60 -17.15 5.50
C PRO A 179 -6.85 -16.18 4.34
N GLY A 180 -7.15 -16.71 3.15
CA GLY A 180 -7.51 -15.91 1.97
C GLY A 180 -6.33 -15.36 1.17
N ILE A 181 -5.10 -15.72 1.51
CA ILE A 181 -3.87 -15.25 0.86
C ILE A 181 -3.71 -15.76 -0.59
N GLU A 182 -4.53 -16.74 -0.99
CA GLU A 182 -4.62 -17.32 -2.32
C GLU A 182 -5.50 -16.54 -3.32
N ASN A 183 -6.28 -15.56 -2.85
CA ASN A 183 -7.15 -14.71 -3.67
C ASN A 183 -6.36 -13.65 -4.45
#